data_AF-A0AAN7GDU3-F1
#
_entry.id   AF-A0AAN7GDU3-F1
#
_cell.length_a   1.000
_cell.length_b   1.000
_cell.length_c   1.000
_cell.angle_alpha   90.00
_cell.angle_beta   90.00
_cell.angle_gamma   90.00
#
_symmetry.space_group_name_H-M   'P 1'
#
loop_
_entity.id
_entity.type
_entity.pdbx_description
1 polymer ?
#
loop_
_entity_poly.entity_id
_entity_poly.type
_entity_poly.pdbx_seq_one_letter_code
_entity_poly.pdbx_strand_id
1 'polypeptide(L)'
;MDFIPHVAVVQAGQDIIKKVASYSHGGDSVLVMSATGDVLSMVIRQAARPDHGSTVTMNGTLQILSLQGLLSFRSGVPSGLSILVAQPNRYIFGGHLAGPLIAAGPVQLILGTFKENIPKERKMKRPRKSPLSALSDAAKPDKASESTNPSNAFDGALLSCDVSCKIPASPGLEELAPGPPGHASEDHFPHNN
;
A
#
# COMPACT_ATOMS: atom_id res chain seq x y z
N MET A 1 25.61 -0.87 12.60
CA MET A 1 24.61 -1.21 11.57
C MET A 1 25.11 -0.53 10.32
N ASP A 2 25.50 -1.29 9.32
CA ASP A 2 26.06 -0.71 8.09
C ASP A 2 24.90 -0.43 7.14
N PHE A 3 24.78 0.83 6.72
CA PHE A 3 23.84 1.29 5.72
C PHE A 3 24.63 1.84 4.54
N ILE A 4 24.39 1.31 3.35
CA ILE A 4 25.11 1.69 2.13
C ILE A 4 24.11 2.39 1.20
N PRO A 5 24.27 3.70 0.94
CA PRO A 5 23.39 4.43 0.03
C PRO A 5 23.73 4.10 -1.44
N HIS A 6 22.70 4.06 -2.29
CA HIS A 6 22.82 3.84 -3.73
C HIS A 6 21.94 4.83 -4.50
N VAL A 7 22.44 5.26 -5.66
CA VAL A 7 21.63 5.91 -6.69
C VAL A 7 21.56 4.97 -7.87
N ALA A 8 20.34 4.67 -8.33
CA ALA A 8 20.11 3.78 -9.45
C ALA A 8 19.26 4.46 -10.51
N VAL A 9 19.45 4.10 -11.78
CA VAL A 9 18.57 4.49 -12.87
C VAL A 9 17.93 3.23 -13.47
N VAL A 10 16.61 3.26 -13.58
CA VAL A 10 15.80 2.26 -14.28
C VAL A 10 15.47 2.81 -15.66
N GLN A 11 15.66 2.01 -16.71
CA GLN A 11 15.37 2.44 -18.08
C GLN A 11 13.92 2.10 -18.47
N ALA A 12 13.43 2.75 -19.52
CA ALA A 12 12.09 2.50 -20.06
C ALA A 12 11.85 0.99 -20.32
N GLY A 13 10.66 0.51 -19.99
CA GLY A 13 10.26 -0.89 -20.13
C GLY A 13 10.81 -1.84 -19.07
N GLN A 14 11.70 -1.39 -18.19
CA GLN A 14 12.21 -2.22 -17.09
C GLN A 14 11.28 -2.20 -15.87
N ASP A 15 11.31 -3.29 -15.11
CA ASP A 15 10.58 -3.42 -13.85
C ASP A 15 11.41 -2.83 -12.70
N ILE A 16 10.89 -1.76 -12.09
CA ILE A 16 11.52 -1.04 -10.98
C ILE A 16 11.71 -1.96 -9.78
N ILE A 17 10.74 -2.82 -9.46
CA ILE A 17 10.80 -3.70 -8.29
C ILE A 17 11.93 -4.72 -8.49
N LYS A 18 12.05 -5.30 -9.69
CA LYS A 18 13.16 -6.21 -10.02
C LYS A 18 14.51 -5.51 -9.95
N LYS A 19 14.59 -4.26 -10.40
CA LYS A 19 15.83 -3.47 -10.28
C LYS A 19 16.19 -3.24 -8.81
N VAL A 20 15.26 -2.86 -7.96
CA VAL A 20 15.51 -2.71 -6.50
C VAL A 20 15.93 -4.04 -5.88
N ALA A 21 15.25 -5.14 -6.19
CA ALA A 21 15.59 -6.47 -5.69
C ALA A 21 17.03 -6.89 -6.04
N SER A 22 17.58 -6.42 -7.16
CA SER A 22 18.97 -6.70 -7.55
C SER A 22 20.02 -6.10 -6.60
N TYR A 23 19.66 -5.14 -5.74
CA TYR A 23 20.53 -4.58 -4.71
C TYR A 23 20.59 -5.42 -3.42
N SER A 24 19.78 -6.47 -3.29
CA SER A 24 19.83 -7.39 -2.14
C SER A 24 21.00 -8.37 -2.26
N HIS A 25 22.22 -7.88 -2.02
CA HIS A 25 23.40 -8.74 -2.03
C HIS A 25 23.47 -9.56 -0.74
N GLY A 26 23.61 -10.89 -0.84
CA GLY A 26 23.80 -11.76 0.34
C GLY A 26 22.62 -11.77 1.33
N GLY A 27 21.41 -11.37 0.91
CA GLY A 27 20.23 -11.31 1.76
C GLY A 27 20.06 -10.01 2.55
N ASP A 28 20.82 -8.96 2.21
CA ASP A 28 20.63 -7.61 2.73
C ASP A 28 19.26 -7.06 2.34
N SER A 29 18.64 -6.27 3.22
CA SER A 29 17.38 -5.60 2.92
C SER A 29 17.62 -4.31 2.16
N VAL A 30 16.69 -3.97 1.26
CA VAL A 30 16.79 -2.76 0.43
C VAL A 30 15.67 -1.80 0.79
N LEU A 31 16.01 -0.61 1.26
CA LEU A 31 15.08 0.48 1.50
C LEU A 31 15.02 1.39 0.27
N VAL A 32 13.85 1.56 -0.32
CA VAL A 32 13.56 2.63 -1.27
C VAL A 32 13.17 3.87 -0.48
N MET A 33 13.97 4.94 -0.60
CA MET A 33 13.71 6.22 0.07
C MET A 33 12.90 7.15 -0.83
N SER A 34 13.19 7.17 -2.13
CA SER A 34 12.46 7.96 -3.12
C SER A 34 12.69 7.45 -4.53
N ALA A 35 11.82 7.88 -5.45
CA ALA A 35 12.01 7.76 -6.88
C ALA A 35 11.48 8.99 -7.62
N THR A 36 12.06 9.26 -8.79
CA THR A 36 11.62 10.35 -9.67
C THR A 36 11.64 9.89 -11.12
N GLY A 37 10.53 10.11 -11.82
CA GLY A 37 10.32 9.70 -13.20
C GLY A 37 8.88 9.26 -13.43
N ASP A 38 8.65 8.58 -14.56
CA ASP A 38 7.32 8.16 -14.99
C ASP A 38 7.22 6.64 -15.12
N VAL A 39 6.04 6.09 -14.85
CA VAL A 39 5.73 4.66 -14.97
C VAL A 39 4.64 4.44 -16.01
N LEU A 40 4.72 3.31 -16.72
CA LEU A 40 3.82 2.91 -17.79
C LEU A 40 2.68 2.01 -17.29
N SER A 41 2.98 1.15 -16.31
CA SER A 41 2.04 0.18 -15.78
C SER A 41 2.38 -0.15 -14.33
N MET A 42 1.34 -0.26 -13.50
CA MET A 42 1.48 -0.67 -12.12
C MET A 42 0.26 -1.44 -11.63
N VAL A 43 0.46 -2.25 -10.59
CA VAL A 43 -0.60 -2.99 -9.92
C VAL A 43 -0.56 -2.63 -8.44
N ILE A 44 -1.62 -2.05 -7.91
CA ILE A 44 -1.72 -1.63 -6.50
C ILE A 44 -2.83 -2.36 -5.78
N ARG A 45 -2.62 -2.69 -4.51
CA ARG A 45 -3.67 -3.13 -3.59
C ARG A 45 -4.27 -1.91 -2.93
N GLN A 46 -5.52 -1.62 -3.27
CA GLN A 46 -6.31 -0.55 -2.68
C GLN A 46 -7.08 -1.13 -1.50
N ALA A 47 -7.11 -0.39 -0.38
CA ALA A 47 -8.00 -0.71 0.73
C ALA A 47 -9.44 -0.41 0.29
N ALA A 48 -10.06 -1.35 -0.40
CA ALA A 48 -11.51 -1.46 -0.44
C ALA A 48 -11.99 -2.09 0.87
N ARG A 49 -13.31 -2.14 1.05
CA ARG A 49 -14.06 -2.53 2.26
C ARG A 49 -13.40 -3.59 3.16
N PRO A 50 -13.69 -3.62 4.48
CA PRO A 50 -12.99 -4.43 5.49
C PRO A 50 -12.83 -5.93 5.18
N ASP A 51 -13.65 -6.46 4.26
CA ASP A 51 -13.75 -7.85 3.85
C ASP A 51 -13.13 -8.16 2.46
N HIS A 52 -12.74 -7.17 1.65
CA HIS A 52 -12.19 -7.39 0.31
C HIS A 52 -11.08 -6.38 -0.04
N GLY A 53 -9.82 -6.80 0.06
CA GLY A 53 -8.69 -6.06 -0.53
C GLY A 53 -8.72 -6.19 -2.05
N SER A 54 -9.09 -5.13 -2.76
CA SER A 54 -9.10 -5.14 -4.22
C SER A 54 -7.72 -4.77 -4.77
N THR A 55 -7.34 -5.43 -5.86
CA THR A 55 -6.16 -5.06 -6.64
C THR A 55 -6.61 -4.29 -7.87
N VAL A 56 -5.93 -3.18 -8.17
CA VAL A 56 -6.23 -2.31 -9.30
C VAL A 56 -4.99 -2.24 -10.20
N THR A 57 -5.18 -2.54 -11.48
CA THR A 57 -4.14 -2.37 -12.50
C THR A 57 -4.32 -1.03 -13.18
N MET A 58 -3.23 -0.28 -13.31
CA MET A 58 -3.21 1.03 -13.93
C MET A 58 -2.21 1.04 -15.09
N ASN A 59 -2.60 1.66 -16.19
CA ASN A 59 -1.77 1.78 -17.39
C ASN A 59 -1.79 3.23 -17.92
N GLY A 60 -0.80 3.56 -18.74
CA GLY A 60 -0.58 4.90 -19.29
C GLY A 60 0.68 5.53 -18.73
N THR A 61 1.07 6.72 -19.19
CA THR A 61 2.22 7.42 -18.61
C THR A 61 1.78 8.14 -17.33
N LEU A 62 2.26 7.67 -16.18
CA LEU A 62 1.89 8.16 -14.85
C LEU A 62 3.14 8.74 -14.18
N GLN A 63 3.05 9.95 -13.66
CA GLN A 63 4.18 10.60 -12.98
C GLN A 63 4.29 10.07 -11.54
N ILE A 64 5.49 9.65 -11.13
CA ILE A 64 5.75 9.28 -9.73
C ILE A 64 5.75 10.55 -8.88
N LEU A 65 4.86 10.58 -7.88
CA LEU A 65 4.84 11.62 -6.85
C LEU A 65 5.57 11.17 -5.59
N SER A 66 5.46 9.87 -5.27
CA SER A 66 6.15 9.24 -4.13
C SER A 66 6.32 7.75 -4.39
N LEU A 67 7.50 7.22 -4.08
CA LEU A 67 7.76 5.78 -4.04
C LEU A 67 8.71 5.51 -2.89
N GLN A 68 8.31 4.64 -1.97
CA GLN A 68 9.13 4.27 -0.83
C GLN A 68 8.73 2.89 -0.29
N GLY A 69 9.57 2.36 0.58
CA GLY A 69 9.27 1.13 1.30
C GLY A 69 10.48 0.21 1.35
N LEU A 70 10.32 -0.91 2.03
CA LEU A 70 11.39 -1.86 2.29
C LEU A 70 11.16 -3.10 1.43
N LEU A 71 12.21 -3.69 0.87
CA LEU A 71 12.21 -5.07 0.38
C LEU A 71 13.10 -5.91 1.30
N SER A 72 12.47 -6.66 2.22
CA SER A 72 13.12 -7.63 3.09
C SER A 72 12.88 -9.05 2.60
N PHE A 73 13.93 -9.83 2.45
CA PHE A 73 13.87 -11.23 2.03
C PHE A 73 13.88 -12.20 3.23
N ARG A 74 14.13 -11.71 4.46
CA ARG A 74 14.28 -12.59 5.64
C ARG A 74 12.95 -13.11 6.21
N SER A 75 11.83 -12.42 5.95
CA SER A 75 10.50 -12.83 6.44
C SER A 75 9.78 -13.82 5.51
N GLY A 76 10.36 -14.21 4.37
CA GLY A 76 9.67 -15.00 3.34
C GLY A 76 8.52 -14.26 2.62
N VAL A 77 8.25 -13.01 3.02
CA VAL A 77 7.28 -12.12 2.40
C VAL A 77 8.01 -10.82 2.11
N PRO A 78 8.13 -10.38 0.84
CA PRO A 78 8.70 -9.08 0.54
C PRO A 78 7.84 -8.02 1.24
N SER A 79 8.47 -7.24 2.13
CA SER A 79 7.84 -6.02 2.64
C SER A 79 7.45 -5.13 1.45
N GLY A 80 6.32 -4.45 1.56
CA GLY A 80 5.69 -3.78 0.42
C GLY A 80 6.34 -2.44 0.10
N LEU A 81 6.36 -2.10 -1.20
CA LEU A 81 6.59 -0.75 -1.66
C LEU A 81 5.24 -0.03 -1.81
N SER A 82 5.19 1.22 -1.39
CA SER A 82 4.02 2.09 -1.52
C SER A 82 4.31 3.17 -2.54
N ILE A 83 3.32 3.46 -3.39
CA ILE A 83 3.46 4.42 -4.49
C ILE A 83 2.29 5.40 -4.51
N LEU A 84 2.57 6.63 -4.94
CA LEU A 84 1.60 7.64 -5.33
C LEU A 84 1.96 8.15 -6.73
N VAL A 85 1.00 8.19 -7.64
CA VAL A 85 1.19 8.67 -9.01
C VAL A 85 0.11 9.67 -9.44
N ALA A 86 0.46 10.55 -10.38
CA ALA A 86 -0.47 11.42 -11.07
C ALA A 86 -0.67 10.99 -12.52
N GLN A 87 -1.94 10.93 -12.94
CA GLN A 87 -2.30 10.84 -14.35
C GLN A 87 -2.33 12.23 -15.01
N PRO A 88 -2.13 12.33 -16.33
CA PRO A 88 -2.23 13.60 -17.06
C PRO A 88 -3.58 14.32 -16.90
N ASN A 89 -4.64 13.56 -16.65
CA ASN A 89 -6.01 14.02 -16.43
C ASN A 89 -6.28 14.57 -15.00
N ARG A 90 -5.23 14.84 -14.21
CA ARG A 90 -5.29 15.39 -12.83
C ARG A 90 -5.81 14.43 -11.75
N TYR A 91 -5.99 13.14 -12.04
CA TYR A 91 -6.29 12.16 -11.01
C TYR A 91 -5.01 11.62 -10.35
N ILE A 92 -5.09 11.39 -9.04
CA ILE A 92 -4.01 10.82 -8.23
C ILE A 92 -4.43 9.46 -7.72
N PHE A 93 -3.51 8.50 -7.79
CA PHE A 93 -3.73 7.13 -7.37
C PHE A 93 -2.57 6.65 -6.51
N GLY A 94 -2.86 5.83 -5.50
CA GLY A 94 -1.80 5.29 -4.65
C GLY A 94 -2.22 4.07 -3.86
N GLY A 95 -1.22 3.37 -3.34
CA GLY A 95 -1.40 2.15 -2.58
C GLY A 95 -0.12 1.32 -2.50
N HIS A 96 -0.25 0.12 -1.95
CA HIS A 96 0.85 -0.84 -1.89
C HIS A 96 0.96 -1.56 -3.24
N LEU A 97 2.16 -1.70 -3.77
CA LEU A 97 2.39 -2.47 -4.99
C LEU A 97 2.08 -3.96 -4.74
N ALA A 98 1.29 -4.53 -5.64
CA ALA A 98 0.88 -5.94 -5.64
C ALA A 98 1.31 -6.68 -6.92
N GLY A 99 2.11 -6.02 -7.76
CA GLY A 99 2.61 -6.57 -9.02
C GLY A 99 3.70 -5.69 -9.62
N PRO A 100 4.04 -5.90 -10.90
CA PRO A 100 5.12 -5.17 -11.58
C PRO A 100 4.91 -3.66 -11.57
N LEU A 101 6.02 -2.92 -11.57
CA LEU A 101 6.05 -1.47 -11.75
C LEU A 101 6.97 -1.15 -12.93
N ILE A 102 6.39 -0.89 -14.10
CA ILE A 102 7.13 -0.74 -15.36
C ILE A 102 7.44 0.73 -15.61
N ALA A 103 8.71 1.06 -15.85
CA ALA A 103 9.13 2.43 -16.15
C ALA A 103 8.68 2.87 -17.55
N ALA A 104 8.12 4.08 -17.69
CA ALA A 104 7.80 4.68 -18.99
C ALA A 104 9.03 5.38 -19.60
N GLY A 105 9.91 5.91 -18.76
CA GLY A 105 11.17 6.57 -19.12
C GLY A 105 12.25 6.29 -18.07
N PRO A 106 13.40 7.01 -18.09
CA PRO A 106 14.39 6.91 -17.03
C PRO A 106 13.78 7.26 -15.67
N VAL A 107 13.89 6.35 -14.69
CA VAL A 107 13.49 6.58 -13.30
C VAL A 107 14.72 6.56 -12.41
N GLN A 108 14.98 7.66 -11.72
CA GLN A 108 16.04 7.74 -10.73
C GLN A 108 15.53 7.25 -9.37
N LEU A 109 16.27 6.36 -8.73
CA LEU A 109 15.98 5.80 -7.42
C LEU A 109 17.06 6.22 -6.42
N ILE A 110 16.63 6.57 -5.20
CA ILE A 110 17.50 6.68 -4.03
C ILE A 110 17.20 5.52 -3.11
N LEU A 111 18.19 4.66 -2.91
CA LEU A 111 18.05 3.39 -2.20
C LEU A 111 19.10 3.28 -1.10
N GLY A 112 18.88 2.38 -0.17
CA GLY A 112 19.91 1.98 0.77
C GLY A 112 19.84 0.50 1.12
N THR A 113 20.99 -0.13 1.25
CA THR A 113 21.10 -1.55 1.63
C THR A 113 21.64 -1.67 3.03
N PHE A 114 21.07 -2.56 3.83
CA PHE A 114 21.54 -2.81 5.19
C PHE A 114 21.23 -4.23 5.66
N LYS A 115 22.00 -4.68 6.65
CA LYS A 115 21.76 -5.96 7.32
C LYS A 115 20.72 -5.78 8.43
N GLU A 116 19.56 -6.40 8.25
CA GLU A 116 18.55 -6.47 9.31
C GLU A 116 19.06 -7.30 10.49
N ASN A 117 19.18 -6.67 11.66
CA ASN A 117 19.46 -7.34 12.92
C ASN A 117 18.16 -7.49 13.72
N ILE A 118 17.24 -8.33 13.21
CA ILE A 118 16.03 -8.66 13.94
C ILE A 118 16.42 -9.63 15.06
N PRO A 119 16.28 -9.25 16.34
CA PRO A 119 16.50 -10.19 17.43
C PRO A 119 15.56 -11.37 17.21
N LYS A 120 16.11 -12.58 17.10
CA LYS A 120 15.28 -13.79 17.17
C LYS A 120 14.50 -13.69 18.46
N GLU A 121 13.18 -13.66 18.35
CA GLU A 121 12.26 -13.61 19.48
C GLU A 121 12.79 -14.58 20.55
N ARG A 122 13.35 -14.03 21.65
CA ARG A 122 13.72 -14.89 22.77
C ARG A 122 12.37 -15.40 23.24
N LYS A 123 12.09 -16.68 22.99
CA LYS A 123 10.94 -17.37 23.60
C LYS A 123 10.98 -17.03 25.08
N MET A 124 10.19 -16.04 25.49
CA MET A 124 10.00 -15.67 26.88
C MET A 124 9.40 -16.93 27.48
N LYS A 125 10.21 -17.71 28.19
CA LYS A 125 9.73 -18.87 28.93
C LYS A 125 8.70 -18.29 29.89
N ARG A 126 7.41 -18.48 29.57
CA ARG A 126 6.30 -18.16 30.45
C ARG A 126 6.68 -18.71 31.84
N PRO A 127 6.64 -17.90 32.92
CA PRO A 127 6.76 -18.46 34.25
C PRO A 127 5.65 -19.52 34.39
N ARG A 128 6.04 -20.76 34.72
CA ARG A 128 5.10 -21.82 35.03
C ARG A 128 4.22 -21.33 36.19
N LYS A 129 2.93 -21.09 35.95
CA LYS A 129 1.94 -20.95 37.01
C LYS A 129 1.52 -22.36 37.41
N SER A 130 1.84 -22.76 38.66
CA SER A 130 1.31 -23.97 39.30
C SER A 130 -0.16 -23.77 39.72
N PRO A 131 -0.92 -24.85 39.99
CA PRO A 131 -2.33 -24.92 39.64
C PRO A 131 -3.31 -24.41 40.71
N LEU A 132 -4.37 -23.77 40.19
CA LEU A 132 -5.80 -23.82 40.56
C LEU A 132 -6.21 -23.95 42.05
N SER A 133 -6.83 -22.90 42.59
CA SER A 133 -7.91 -23.01 43.59
C SER A 133 -8.88 -21.81 43.54
N ALA A 134 -10.09 -22.10 43.05
CA ALA A 134 -11.44 -21.59 43.34
C ALA A 134 -11.76 -20.12 43.74
N LEU A 135 -12.75 -19.54 43.00
CA LEU A 135 -13.93 -18.69 43.38
C LEU A 135 -13.66 -17.40 44.20
N SER A 136 -14.23 -16.20 44.00
CA SER A 136 -15.41 -15.69 43.28
C SER A 136 -15.41 -14.12 43.32
N ASP A 137 -16.12 -13.52 42.36
CA ASP A 137 -16.80 -12.20 42.31
C ASP A 137 -16.08 -10.82 42.32
N ALA A 138 -16.40 -10.10 41.22
CA ALA A 138 -16.70 -8.67 41.01
C ALA A 138 -15.88 -7.54 41.69
N ALA A 139 -15.20 -6.73 40.85
CA ALA A 139 -15.39 -5.26 40.73
C ALA A 139 -14.30 -4.61 39.83
N LYS A 140 -14.71 -3.76 38.88
CA LYS A 140 -13.88 -2.71 38.24
C LYS A 140 -13.87 -1.50 39.20
N PRO A 141 -12.82 -0.64 39.26
CA PRO A 141 -12.65 0.42 38.25
C PRO A 141 -11.18 0.80 37.94
N ASP A 142 -11.06 1.76 37.01
CA ASP A 142 -9.87 2.26 36.30
C ASP A 142 -8.76 2.90 37.17
N LYS A 143 -7.49 2.79 36.72
CA LYS A 143 -6.54 3.92 36.74
C LYS A 143 -5.36 3.72 35.80
N ALA A 144 -5.06 4.78 35.06
CA ALA A 144 -3.86 4.96 34.27
C ALA A 144 -2.59 4.88 35.14
N SER A 145 -1.55 4.24 34.62
CA SER A 145 -0.16 4.59 34.96
C SER A 145 0.69 4.53 33.70
N GLU A 146 1.08 5.72 33.26
CA GLU A 146 2.16 5.99 32.35
C GLU A 146 3.46 5.34 32.85
N SER A 147 4.08 4.54 32.00
CA SER A 147 5.50 4.17 32.14
C SER A 147 6.13 4.20 30.76
N THR A 148 6.73 5.35 30.49
CA THR A 148 7.67 5.62 29.41
C THR A 148 8.87 4.69 29.55
N ASN A 149 9.14 3.89 28.51
CA ASN A 149 10.48 3.35 28.27
C ASN A 149 10.72 3.37 26.76
N PRO A 150 11.60 4.27 26.25
CA PRO A 150 11.91 4.33 24.84
C PRO A 150 13.03 3.34 24.56
N SER A 151 12.71 2.19 23.95
CA SER A 151 13.75 1.44 23.26
C SER A 151 13.18 0.60 22.12
N ASN A 152 13.42 1.14 20.92
CA ASN A 152 13.69 0.41 19.69
C ASN A 152 12.44 -0.15 18.96
N ALA A 153 11.44 0.70 18.78
CA ALA A 153 10.46 0.51 17.73
C ALA A 153 11.05 1.01 16.40
N PHE A 154 11.50 0.09 15.54
CA PHE A 154 11.30 0.30 14.12
C PHE A 154 9.96 -0.34 13.78
N ASP A 155 8.89 0.25 14.32
CA ASP A 155 7.54 -0.08 13.86
C ASP A 155 7.50 0.36 12.40
N GLY A 156 7.28 -0.59 11.49
CA GLY A 156 7.10 -0.34 10.05
C GLY A 156 5.96 0.63 9.73
N ALA A 157 5.29 1.21 10.73
CA ALA A 157 4.39 2.34 10.65
C ALA A 157 5.07 3.64 10.16
N LEU A 158 6.37 3.86 10.41
CA LEU A 158 7.01 5.12 9.99
C LEU A 158 7.27 5.22 8.46
N LEU A 159 7.29 4.09 7.74
CA LEU A 159 7.37 4.05 6.27
C LEU A 159 5.99 3.87 5.61
N SER A 160 4.95 3.67 6.42
CA SER A 160 3.59 3.93 5.97
C SER A 160 3.48 5.44 5.89
N CYS A 161 3.74 6.01 4.72
CA CYS A 161 2.95 7.17 4.38
C CYS A 161 1.50 6.73 4.61
N ASP A 162 0.85 7.30 5.62
CA ASP A 162 -0.60 7.33 5.68
C ASP A 162 -1.06 8.03 4.41
N VAL A 163 -1.07 7.31 3.27
CA VAL A 163 -1.74 7.70 2.04
C VAL A 163 -3.22 7.45 2.29
N SER A 164 -3.75 8.10 3.32
CA SER A 164 -5.12 8.55 3.36
C SER A 164 -5.18 9.94 2.72
N CYS A 165 -4.53 10.12 1.58
CA CYS A 165 -5.03 11.09 0.62
C CYS A 165 -6.28 10.48 0.01
N LYS A 166 -7.39 10.48 0.76
CA LYS A 166 -8.72 10.48 0.15
C LYS A 166 -8.86 11.81 -0.60
N ILE A 167 -8.18 11.96 -1.72
CA ILE A 167 -8.63 12.90 -2.74
C ILE A 167 -9.85 12.18 -3.33
N PRO A 168 -11.08 12.66 -3.07
CA PRO A 168 -12.25 12.01 -3.63
C PRO A 168 -12.08 11.97 -5.14
N ALA A 169 -12.32 10.81 -5.75
CA ALA A 169 -12.69 10.78 -7.16
C ALA A 169 -13.86 11.76 -7.27
N SER A 170 -13.71 12.82 -8.06
CA SER A 170 -14.84 13.68 -8.39
C SER A 170 -15.93 12.77 -8.98
N PRO A 171 -17.14 12.70 -8.39
CA PRO A 171 -18.23 12.02 -9.05
C PRO A 171 -18.60 12.90 -10.24
N GLY A 172 -18.30 12.43 -11.45
CA GLY A 172 -18.38 13.27 -12.63
C GLY A 172 -18.27 12.50 -13.91
N LEU A 173 -19.04 11.41 -14.02
CA LEU A 173 -19.69 10.98 -15.25
C LEU A 173 -20.92 10.19 -14.80
N GLU A 174 -22.07 10.86 -14.78
CA GLU A 174 -23.36 10.19 -14.86
C GLU A 174 -23.31 9.26 -16.07
N GLU A 175 -23.38 7.95 -15.81
CA GLU A 175 -23.79 6.99 -16.81
C GLU A 175 -25.24 7.35 -17.15
N LEU A 176 -25.43 8.05 -18.27
CA LEU A 176 -26.75 8.26 -18.85
C LEU A 176 -27.27 6.88 -19.27
N ALA A 177 -27.97 6.21 -18.35
CA ALA A 177 -28.69 4.99 -18.66
C ALA A 177 -29.61 5.27 -19.86
N PRO A 178 -29.69 4.37 -20.85
CA PRO A 178 -30.73 4.49 -21.87
C PRO A 178 -32.10 4.43 -21.16
N GLY A 179 -32.86 5.50 -21.28
CA GLY A 179 -34.21 5.59 -20.72
C GLY A 179 -35.09 4.44 -21.19
N PRO A 180 -36.10 4.05 -20.40
CA PRO A 180 -36.99 2.96 -20.77
C PRO A 180 -37.69 3.26 -22.10
N PRO A 181 -37.96 2.23 -22.94
CA PRO A 181 -38.66 2.42 -24.19
C PRO A 181 -40.03 3.04 -23.92
N GLY A 182 -40.30 4.16 -24.61
CA GLY A 182 -41.55 4.89 -24.49
C GLY A 182 -42.75 3.97 -24.75
N HIS A 183 -43.69 3.98 -23.81
CA HIS A 183 -45.03 3.48 -24.05
C HIS A 183 -45.64 4.30 -25.20
N ALA A 184 -45.95 3.62 -26.30
CA ALA A 184 -46.74 4.20 -27.38
C ALA A 184 -48.06 4.72 -26.80
N SER A 185 -48.35 5.99 -27.08
CA SER A 185 -49.67 6.57 -26.88
C SER A 185 -50.64 5.84 -27.81
N GLU A 186 -51.61 5.12 -27.23
CA GLU A 186 -52.79 4.69 -27.97
C GLU A 186 -53.66 5.94 -28.21
N ASP A 187 -53.73 6.36 -29.47
CA ASP A 187 -54.66 7.39 -29.92
C ASP A 187 -56.10 6.90 -29.73
N HIS A 188 -56.77 7.47 -28.73
CA HIS A 188 -58.20 7.26 -28.50
C HIS A 188 -58.99 8.08 -29.52
N PHE A 189 -59.45 7.43 -30.59
CA PHE A 189 -60.42 8.02 -31.53
C PHE A 189 -61.78 8.22 -30.84
N PRO A 190 -62.40 9.41 -30.86
CA PRO A 190 -63.79 9.54 -30.46
C PRO A 190 -64.70 8.97 -31.55
N HIS A 191 -65.53 8.01 -31.16
CA HIS A 191 -66.71 7.59 -31.91
C HIS A 191 -67.76 8.72 -31.87
N ASN A 192 -68.10 9.27 -33.03
CA ASN A 192 -69.29 10.11 -33.20
C ASN A 192 -70.45 9.23 -33.67
N ASN A 193 -71.56 9.25 -32.94
CA ASN A 193 -72.89 8.84 -33.43
C ASN A 193 -73.93 9.80 -32.86
#